data_AF-A0A2S9QAF8-F1
#
_entry.id   AF-A0A2S9QAF8-F1
#
_cell.length_a   1.000
_cell.length_b   1.000
_cell.length_c   1.000
_cell.angle_alpha   90.00
_cell.angle_beta   90.00
_cell.angle_gamma   90.00
#
_symmetry.space_group_name_H-M   'P 1'
#
loop_
_entity.id
_entity.type
_entity.pdbx_description
1 polymer ?
#
loop_
_entity_poly.entity_id
_entity_poly.type
_entity_poly.pdbx_seq_one_letter_code
_entity_poly.pdbx_strand_id
1 'polypeptide(L)'
;MRYVGRGPGYADRLLASSETFTFELEFPTREGGPALDWHNAVVGCVMRFLARSLGLFLVAAAFVAAVVDGTRSIADNHFVFLPVRAVWLWLSPASYEHMRAWVEASLSVFLWNNLVSPLLGLPFALVLVMLSALFFWLGRPPASRIGYVSHL
;
A
#
# COMPACT_ATOMS: atom_id res chain seq x y z
N MET A 1 6.18 -1.53 64.97
CA MET A 1 6.78 -1.01 63.73
C MET A 1 7.80 0.07 64.07
N ARG A 2 9.08 -0.17 63.76
CA ARG A 2 10.18 0.79 63.87
C ARG A 2 11.23 0.36 62.84
N TYR A 3 11.38 1.10 61.74
CA TYR A 3 12.47 0.88 60.79
C TYR A 3 13.77 1.32 61.49
N VAL A 4 14.55 0.34 61.94
CA VAL A 4 15.89 0.54 62.46
C VAL A 4 16.84 0.49 61.27
N GLY A 5 17.42 1.65 60.93
CA GLY A 5 18.46 1.75 59.92
C GLY A 5 19.72 1.00 60.35
N ARG A 6 20.20 0.12 59.47
CA ARG A 6 21.56 -0.42 59.50
C ARG A 6 21.93 -0.89 58.08
N GLY A 7 22.47 0.04 57.30
CA GLY A 7 23.10 -0.25 56.00
C GLY A 7 24.41 0.53 55.93
N PRO A 8 25.57 -0.13 55.81
CA PRO A 8 26.87 0.51 55.88
C PRO A 8 27.26 1.19 54.55
N GLY A 9 27.85 2.38 54.62
CA GLY A 9 28.91 2.82 53.70
C GLY A 9 28.62 2.90 52.20
N TYR A 10 27.45 3.39 51.78
CA TYR A 10 27.23 3.76 50.37
C TYR A 10 27.74 5.16 50.04
N ALA A 11 27.80 6.06 51.02
CA ALA A 11 28.30 7.42 50.83
C ALA A 11 29.80 7.43 50.49
N ASP A 12 30.56 6.50 51.07
CA ASP A 12 32.01 6.43 50.90
C ASP A 12 32.40 5.87 49.52
N ARG A 13 31.52 5.06 48.92
CA ARG A 13 31.77 4.39 47.63
C ARG A 13 31.44 5.27 46.41
N LEU A 14 30.64 6.31 46.58
CA LEU A 14 30.33 7.28 45.51
C LEU A 14 31.40 8.36 45.38
N LEU A 15 32.15 8.65 46.45
CA LEU A 15 33.25 9.61 46.42
C LEU A 15 34.59 8.99 45.98
N ALA A 16 34.70 7.66 46.00
CA ALA A 16 35.87 6.91 45.53
C ALA A 16 35.80 6.51 44.04
N SER A 17 34.70 6.82 43.34
CA SER A 17 34.46 6.47 41.93
C SER A 17 34.54 7.72 41.02
N SER A 18 35.51 8.60 41.27
CA SER A 18 35.86 9.68 40.33
C SER A 18 36.89 9.23 39.28
N GLU A 19 37.34 7.98 39.33
CA GLU A 19 38.03 7.37 38.20
C GLU A 19 37.01 7.20 37.10
N THR A 20 37.23 7.99 36.03
CA THR A 20 36.55 7.95 34.74
C THR A 20 35.96 6.58 34.48
N PHE A 21 34.67 6.42 34.76
CA PHE A 21 33.86 5.35 34.23
C PHE A 21 33.76 5.63 32.74
N THR A 22 34.82 5.26 32.01
CA THR A 22 34.80 5.09 30.57
C THR A 22 33.80 3.97 30.36
N PHE A 23 32.55 4.37 30.20
CA PHE A 23 31.53 3.57 29.58
C PHE A 23 32.02 3.33 28.15
N GLU A 24 32.93 2.34 28.01
CA GLU A 24 33.22 1.65 26.78
C GLU A 24 31.86 1.13 26.33
N LEU A 25 31.20 1.96 25.52
CA LEU A 25 30.09 1.54 24.72
C LEU A 25 30.68 0.49 23.79
N GLU A 26 30.73 -0.74 24.28
CA GLU A 26 30.86 -1.93 23.48
C GLU A 26 29.56 -2.00 22.68
N PHE A 27 29.47 -1.12 21.68
CA PHE A 27 28.49 -1.23 20.63
C PHE A 27 28.77 -2.60 20.03
N PRO A 28 27.84 -3.56 20.13
CA PRO A 28 28.03 -4.81 19.43
C PRO A 28 28.13 -4.45 17.94
N THR A 29 29.35 -4.36 17.42
CA THR A 29 29.60 -4.33 16.00
C THR A 29 29.08 -5.67 15.54
N ARG A 30 27.90 -5.68 14.93
CA ARG A 30 27.29 -6.88 14.38
C ARG A 30 28.12 -7.30 13.18
N GLU A 31 29.28 -7.89 13.45
CA GLU A 31 30.21 -8.44 12.47
C GLU A 31 29.53 -9.66 11.85
N GLY A 32 28.91 -9.45 10.68
CA GLY A 32 28.21 -10.51 9.93
C GLY A 32 26.70 -10.37 9.80
N GLY A 33 26.10 -9.20 10.06
CA GLY A 33 24.77 -8.90 9.48
C GLY A 33 24.90 -8.61 7.99
N PRO A 34 23.96 -9.03 7.11
CA PRO A 34 24.04 -8.70 5.68
C PRO A 34 24.23 -7.19 5.55
N ALA A 35 25.24 -6.77 4.78
CA ALA A 35 25.50 -5.35 4.50
C ALA A 35 24.17 -4.69 4.18
N LEU A 36 23.72 -3.87 5.11
CA LEU A 36 22.32 -3.56 5.31
C LEU A 36 21.75 -2.96 4.03
N ASP A 37 20.82 -3.67 3.41
CA ASP A 37 20.14 -3.21 2.20
C ASP A 37 19.11 -2.11 2.53
N TRP A 38 19.41 -1.23 3.50
CA TRP A 38 18.54 -0.17 3.99
C TRP A 38 17.85 0.60 2.85
N HIS A 39 18.51 0.73 1.72
CA HIS A 39 17.92 1.24 0.49
C HIS A 39 16.68 0.44 0.05
N ASN A 40 16.78 -0.87 -0.16
CA ASN A 40 15.66 -1.74 -0.53
C ASN A 40 14.60 -1.83 0.58
N ALA A 41 15.00 -1.82 1.86
CA ALA A 41 14.06 -1.85 2.97
C ALA A 41 13.21 -0.56 3.04
N VAL A 42 13.84 0.61 2.89
CA VAL A 42 13.16 1.91 2.83
C VAL A 42 12.33 2.02 1.56
N VAL A 43 12.89 1.66 0.39
CA VAL A 43 12.17 1.64 -0.89
C VAL A 43 10.94 0.74 -0.81
N GLY A 44 11.07 -0.44 -0.20
CA GLY A 44 9.94 -1.34 0.04
C GLY A 44 8.87 -0.71 0.93
N CYS A 45 9.24 -0.04 2.02
CA CYS A 45 8.30 0.67 2.88
C CYS A 45 7.56 1.81 2.14
N VAL A 46 8.32 2.66 1.44
CA VAL A 46 7.79 3.80 0.68
C VAL A 46 6.86 3.32 -0.42
N MET A 47 7.26 2.32 -1.21
CA MET A 47 6.42 1.80 -2.29
C MET A 47 5.10 1.23 -1.76
N ARG A 48 5.12 0.59 -0.59
CA ARG A 48 3.91 0.07 0.05
C ARG A 48 3.01 1.16 0.58
N PHE A 49 3.59 2.23 1.13
CA PHE A 49 2.84 3.41 1.53
C PHE A 49 2.17 4.06 0.32
N LEU A 50 2.91 4.27 -0.78
CA LEU A 50 2.37 4.84 -2.01
C LEU A 50 1.25 3.97 -2.61
N ALA A 51 1.47 2.65 -2.69
CA ALA A 51 0.45 1.73 -3.19
C ALA A 51 -0.83 1.77 -2.35
N ARG A 52 -0.73 1.85 -1.02
CA ARG A 52 -1.91 1.99 -0.14
C ARG A 52 -2.58 3.35 -0.27
N SER A 53 -1.82 4.43 -0.31
CA SER A 53 -2.37 5.78 -0.48
C SER A 53 -3.13 5.90 -1.80
N LEU A 54 -2.54 5.45 -2.91
CA LEU A 54 -3.21 5.42 -4.21
C LEU A 54 -4.45 4.52 -4.20
N GLY A 55 -4.36 3.33 -3.61
CA GLY A 55 -5.52 2.44 -3.45
C GLY A 55 -6.67 3.10 -2.67
N LEU A 56 -6.37 3.86 -1.61
CA LEU A 56 -7.39 4.58 -0.83
C LEU A 56 -8.05 5.69 -1.64
N PHE A 57 -7.28 6.47 -2.42
CA PHE A 57 -7.85 7.49 -3.32
C PHE A 57 -8.74 6.86 -4.39
N LEU A 58 -8.34 5.73 -4.97
CA LEU A 58 -9.15 5.01 -5.95
C LEU A 58 -10.44 4.46 -5.34
N VAL A 59 -10.41 3.92 -4.12
CA VAL A 59 -11.64 3.48 -3.40
C VAL A 59 -12.56 4.67 -3.14
N ALA A 60 -12.01 5.81 -2.70
CA ALA A 60 -12.80 7.01 -2.47
C ALA A 60 -13.47 7.50 -3.77
N ALA A 61 -12.74 7.53 -4.87
CA ALA A 61 -13.29 7.87 -6.19
C ALA A 61 -14.38 6.87 -6.63
N ALA A 62 -14.16 5.57 -6.39
CA ALA A 62 -15.13 4.53 -6.69
C ALA A 62 -16.44 4.72 -5.90
N PHE A 63 -16.32 5.06 -4.62
CA PHE A 63 -17.45 5.34 -3.75
C PHE A 63 -18.24 6.55 -4.25
N VAL A 64 -17.56 7.65 -4.60
CA VAL A 64 -18.23 8.83 -5.16
C VAL A 64 -18.96 8.49 -6.46
N ALA A 65 -18.32 7.75 -7.37
CA ALA A 65 -18.95 7.32 -8.62
C ALA A 65 -20.20 6.46 -8.35
N ALA A 66 -20.12 5.52 -7.41
CA ALA A 66 -21.26 4.68 -7.02
C ALA A 66 -22.41 5.49 -6.41
N VAL A 67 -22.11 6.51 -5.60
CA VAL A 67 -23.14 7.41 -5.05
C VAL A 67 -23.81 8.22 -6.16
N VAL A 68 -23.04 8.78 -7.10
CA VAL A 68 -23.57 9.52 -8.25
C VAL A 68 -24.46 8.64 -9.12
N ASP A 69 -24.02 7.42 -9.41
CA ASP A 69 -24.80 6.45 -10.17
C ASP A 69 -26.08 6.05 -9.41
N GLY A 70 -26.00 5.91 -8.09
CA GLY A 70 -27.13 5.60 -7.22
C GLY A 70 -28.17 6.72 -7.16
N THR A 71 -27.76 7.98 -6.98
CA THR A 71 -28.70 9.12 -6.94
C THR A 71 -29.38 9.31 -8.29
N ARG A 72 -28.64 9.14 -9.39
CA ARG A 72 -29.19 9.20 -10.75
C ARG A 72 -30.19 8.07 -11.01
N SER A 73 -29.88 6.86 -10.58
CA SER A 73 -30.78 5.71 -10.74
C SER A 73 -32.12 5.91 -10.01
N ILE A 74 -32.09 6.54 -8.83
CA ILE A 74 -33.30 6.86 -8.07
C ILE A 74 -34.11 7.94 -8.81
N ALA A 75 -33.45 8.96 -9.36
CA ALA A 75 -34.11 10.04 -10.09
C ALA A 75 -34.78 9.54 -11.39
N ASP A 76 -34.09 8.66 -12.12
CA ASP A 76 -34.55 8.19 -13.43
C ASP A 76 -35.46 6.93 -13.33
N ASN A 77 -35.71 6.42 -12.12
CA ASN A 77 -36.51 5.21 -11.82
C ASN A 77 -36.06 3.94 -12.57
N HIS A 78 -34.79 3.87 -12.94
CA HIS A 78 -34.15 2.69 -13.52
C HIS A 78 -32.66 2.69 -13.17
N PHE A 79 -32.01 1.53 -13.28
CA PHE A 79 -30.58 1.44 -12.96
C PHE A 79 -29.74 2.13 -14.03
N VAL A 80 -29.07 3.21 -13.65
CA VAL A 80 -28.19 4.03 -14.49
C VAL A 80 -26.79 4.05 -13.89
N PHE A 81 -25.78 3.81 -14.72
CA PHE A 81 -24.38 3.87 -14.31
C PHE A 81 -23.53 4.56 -15.37
N LEU A 82 -22.42 5.15 -14.94
CA LEU A 82 -21.46 5.78 -15.84
C LEU A 82 -20.49 4.73 -16.42
N PRO A 83 -20.51 4.43 -17.73
CA PRO A 83 -19.59 3.46 -18.32
C PRO A 83 -18.18 4.06 -18.47
N VAL A 84 -17.15 3.22 -18.31
CA VAL A 84 -15.73 3.63 -18.47
C VAL A 84 -15.48 4.31 -19.81
N ARG A 85 -16.09 3.81 -20.89
CA ARG A 85 -16.00 4.38 -22.23
C ARG A 85 -16.42 5.84 -22.27
N ALA A 86 -17.50 6.21 -21.57
CA ALA A 86 -17.97 7.59 -21.54
C ALA A 86 -16.97 8.51 -20.83
N VAL A 87 -16.38 8.05 -19.72
CA VAL A 87 -15.35 8.80 -18.98
C VAL A 87 -14.11 9.00 -19.86
N TRP A 88 -13.67 7.96 -20.57
CA TRP A 88 -12.51 8.06 -21.45
C TRP A 88 -12.77 9.01 -22.62
N LEU A 89 -13.90 8.86 -23.31
CA LEU A 89 -14.28 9.76 -24.41
C LEU A 89 -14.41 11.21 -23.93
N TRP A 90 -14.90 11.44 -22.70
CA TRP A 90 -14.96 12.77 -22.12
C TRP A 90 -13.57 13.36 -21.82
N LEU A 91 -12.63 12.54 -21.35
CA LEU A 91 -11.24 12.94 -21.06
C LEU A 91 -10.43 13.23 -22.33
N SER A 92 -10.47 12.33 -23.31
CA SER A 92 -9.73 12.47 -24.57
C SER A 92 -10.28 11.55 -25.66
N PRO A 93 -11.14 12.06 -26.56
CA PRO A 93 -11.64 11.30 -27.70
C PRO A 93 -10.52 10.83 -28.62
N ALA A 94 -9.51 11.68 -28.84
CA ALA A 94 -8.39 11.37 -29.72
C ALA A 94 -7.60 10.14 -29.24
N SER A 95 -7.34 10.04 -27.93
CA SER A 95 -6.63 8.89 -27.38
C SER A 95 -7.41 7.58 -27.51
N TYR A 96 -8.75 7.64 -27.40
CA TYR A 96 -9.62 6.49 -27.58
C TYR A 96 -9.57 5.97 -29.02
N GLU A 97 -9.69 6.86 -30.01
CA GLU A 97 -9.61 6.46 -31.42
C GLU A 97 -8.22 5.94 -31.80
N HIS A 98 -7.15 6.50 -31.24
CA HIS A 98 -5.80 5.95 -31.44
C HIS A 98 -5.66 4.55 -30.86
N MET A 99 -6.15 4.31 -29.63
CA MET A 99 -6.16 2.99 -29.02
C MET A 99 -6.95 1.99 -29.84
N ARG A 100 -8.15 2.38 -30.28
CA ARG A 100 -9.01 1.58 -31.14
C ARG A 100 -8.30 1.19 -32.43
N ALA A 101 -7.80 2.17 -33.18
CA ALA A 101 -7.09 1.92 -34.44
C ALA A 101 -5.87 1.02 -34.24
N TRP A 102 -5.12 1.23 -33.16
CA TRP A 102 -3.96 0.40 -32.83
C TRP A 102 -4.34 -1.04 -32.52
N VAL A 103 -5.41 -1.29 -31.73
CA VAL A 103 -5.90 -2.64 -31.42
C VAL A 103 -6.47 -3.33 -32.66
N GLU A 104 -7.27 -2.61 -33.45
CA GLU A 104 -7.86 -3.14 -34.68
C GLU A 104 -6.77 -3.54 -35.69
N ALA A 105 -5.70 -2.74 -35.79
CA ALA A 105 -4.56 -3.03 -36.65
C ALA A 105 -3.63 -4.13 -36.12
N SER A 106 -3.40 -4.19 -34.80
CA SER A 106 -2.39 -5.08 -34.20
C SER A 106 -2.95 -6.46 -33.82
N LEU A 107 -4.22 -6.54 -33.42
CA LEU A 107 -4.82 -7.76 -32.87
C LEU A 107 -5.98 -8.26 -33.72
N SER A 108 -7.01 -7.43 -33.91
CA SER A 108 -8.11 -7.61 -34.88
C SER A 108 -9.31 -6.74 -34.51
N VAL A 109 -10.14 -6.42 -35.51
CA VAL A 109 -11.46 -5.82 -35.31
C VAL A 109 -12.38 -6.70 -34.46
N PHE A 110 -12.28 -8.03 -34.61
CA PHE A 110 -13.09 -8.97 -33.83
C PHE A 110 -12.79 -8.85 -32.33
N LEU A 111 -11.52 -8.76 -31.93
CA LEU A 111 -11.13 -8.63 -30.53
C LEU A 111 -11.62 -7.31 -29.92
N TRP A 112 -11.52 -6.21 -30.68
CA TRP A 112 -12.02 -4.92 -30.23
C TRP A 112 -13.52 -4.98 -29.92
N ASN A 113 -14.32 -5.48 -30.86
CA ASN A 113 -15.78 -5.48 -30.73
C ASN A 113 -16.32 -6.46 -29.68
N ASN A 114 -15.68 -7.63 -29.51
CA ASN A 114 -16.21 -8.68 -28.63
C ASN A 114 -15.58 -8.71 -27.24
N LEU A 115 -14.40 -8.12 -27.05
CA LEU A 115 -13.70 -8.16 -25.77
C LEU A 115 -13.46 -6.75 -25.23
N VAL A 116 -12.74 -5.91 -25.99
CA VAL A 116 -12.27 -4.60 -25.48
C VAL A 116 -13.42 -3.62 -25.29
N SER A 117 -14.28 -3.47 -26.31
CA SER A 117 -15.43 -2.55 -26.28
C SER A 117 -16.47 -2.91 -25.21
N PRO A 118 -16.84 -4.19 -24.99
CA PRO A 118 -17.67 -4.59 -23.85
C PRO A 118 -17.01 -4.34 -22.50
N LEU A 119 -15.71 -4.58 -22.34
CA LEU A 119 -14.96 -4.26 -21.12
C LEU A 119 -14.99 -2.75 -20.82
N LEU A 120 -14.85 -1.91 -21.85
CA LEU A 120 -15.02 -0.45 -21.76
C LEU A 120 -16.46 -0.04 -21.42
N GLY A 121 -17.44 -0.91 -21.64
CA GLY A 121 -18.84 -0.69 -21.26
C GLY A 121 -19.14 -0.96 -19.78
N LEU A 122 -18.18 -1.48 -19.01
CA LEU A 122 -18.38 -1.77 -17.59
C LEU A 122 -18.61 -0.49 -16.76
N PRO A 123 -19.28 -0.59 -15.61
CA PRO A 123 -19.46 0.53 -14.70
C PRO A 123 -18.12 1.09 -14.22
N PHE A 124 -17.94 2.41 -14.29
CA PHE A 124 -16.70 3.07 -13.90
C PHE A 124 -16.35 2.82 -12.43
N ALA A 125 -17.35 2.87 -11.54
CA ALA A 125 -17.17 2.56 -10.12
C ALA A 125 -16.61 1.15 -9.90
N LEU A 126 -17.11 0.15 -10.64
CA LEU A 126 -16.64 -1.24 -10.55
C LEU A 126 -15.16 -1.34 -10.92
N VAL A 127 -14.75 -0.69 -12.02
CA VAL A 127 -13.36 -0.71 -12.48
C VAL A 127 -12.43 -0.04 -11.46
N LEU A 128 -12.85 1.06 -10.84
CA LEU A 128 -12.07 1.70 -9.77
C LEU A 128 -11.92 0.80 -8.54
N VAL A 129 -12.97 0.08 -8.14
CA VAL A 129 -12.87 -0.90 -7.04
C VAL A 129 -11.87 -2.01 -7.38
N MET A 130 -11.94 -2.57 -8.58
CA MET A 130 -11.02 -3.61 -9.03
C MET A 130 -9.56 -3.11 -9.03
N LEU A 131 -9.34 -1.90 -9.56
CA LEU A 131 -8.02 -1.29 -9.61
C LEU A 131 -7.48 -1.02 -8.18
N SER A 132 -8.34 -0.56 -7.28
CA SER A 132 -7.99 -0.35 -5.87
C SER A 132 -7.56 -1.65 -5.19
N ALA A 133 -8.33 -2.73 -5.40
CA ALA A 133 -8.03 -4.04 -4.85
C ALA A 133 -6.68 -4.55 -5.37
N LEU A 134 -6.37 -4.31 -6.65
CA LEU A 134 -5.08 -4.64 -7.24
C LEU A 134 -3.94 -3.87 -6.54
N PHE A 135 -4.07 -2.55 -6.35
CA PHE A 135 -3.07 -1.75 -5.63
C PHE A 135 -2.85 -2.24 -4.18
N PHE A 136 -3.91 -2.61 -3.47
CA PHE A 136 -3.79 -3.18 -2.13
C PHE A 136 -3.12 -4.55 -2.12
N TRP A 137 -3.36 -5.37 -3.15
CA TRP A 137 -2.73 -6.67 -3.30
C TRP A 137 -1.23 -6.55 -3.57
N LEU A 138 -0.82 -5.66 -4.49
CA LEU A 138 0.60 -5.38 -4.74
C LEU A 138 1.33 -4.82 -3.50
N GLY A 139 0.64 -4.09 -2.62
CA GLY A 139 1.21 -3.53 -1.39
C GLY A 139 1.35 -4.50 -0.21
N ARG A 140 1.01 -5.80 -0.36
CA ARG A 140 1.03 -6.77 0.75
C ARG A 140 2.46 -7.13 1.18
N PRO A 141 2.75 -7.20 2.50
CA PRO A 141 4.02 -7.75 2.97
C PRO A 141 4.18 -9.21 2.52
N PRO A 142 5.40 -9.64 2.14
CA PRO A 142 5.71 -11.06 2.07
C PRO A 142 5.48 -11.66 3.46
N ALA A 143 4.84 -12.84 3.50
CA ALA A 143 4.56 -13.53 4.76
C ALA A 143 5.87 -13.74 5.53
N SER A 144 5.88 -13.35 6.80
CA SER A 144 7.02 -13.61 7.68
C SER A 144 7.23 -15.11 7.78
N ARG A 145 8.46 -15.56 7.52
CA ARG A 145 8.82 -16.97 7.63
C ARG A 145 8.79 -17.30 9.12
N ILE A 146 7.69 -17.91 9.58
CA ILE A 146 7.52 -18.36 10.96
C ILE A 146 8.69 -19.32 11.25
N GLY A 147 9.54 -18.95 12.19
CA GLY A 147 10.62 -19.81 12.66
C GLY A 147 10.02 -21.03 13.33
N TYR A 148 10.25 -22.21 12.76
CA TYR A 148 9.97 -23.47 13.44
C TYR A 148 10.96 -23.59 14.60
N VAL A 149 10.46 -23.51 15.83
CA VAL A 149 11.17 -24.01 16.99
C VAL A 149 11.07 -25.54 16.96
N SER A 150 12.03 -26.19 16.29
CA SER A 150 12.21 -27.64 16.39
C SER A 150 13.02 -27.95 17.63
N HIS A 151 12.35 -28.03 18.77
CA HIS A 151 12.85 -28.73 19.95
C HIS A 151 11.89 -29.87 20.27
N LEU A 152 12.21 -31.03 19.70
CA LEU A 152 11.84 -32.35 20.18
C LEU A 152 13.09 -33.22 20.14
#